data_AF-A0A229RQY6-F1
#
_entry.id   AF-A0A229RQY6-F1
#
_cell.length_a   1.000
_cell.length_b   1.000
_cell.length_c   1.000
_cell.angle_alpha   90.00
_cell.angle_beta   90.00
_cell.angle_gamma   90.00
#
_symmetry.space_group_name_H-M   'P 1'
#
loop_
_entity.id
_entity.type
_entity.pdbx_description
1 polymer ?
#
loop_
_entity_poly.entity_id
_entity_poly.type
_entity_poly.pdbx_seq_one_letter_code
_entity_poly.pdbx_strand_id
1 'polypeptide(L)'
;MTGSILQHTASTTLRIPVRGPFDLDKSIRFLTDFPPACRTDAAAEPGTLRLAFPAEAGWEHVGAAVRQRSPGSIEVEVFAGEGLAVEVGAQVRRILSADVDGVGFTKIGTADPVVRRLQQALPGLRPVLFHSPYEAACWAILSHRTRMSQAATVKRRLAEEFGRPVDVGGKILMSFPAPDVLAGPDARRGLPEVKAERLRAVANAAKDGLLDAAYLRAMPVPDALSWLQRLPGIGPFSAQLILIRGAGHPDVFPADEPRVQEAMRVAYDLPEAPLEELEELSTVWRPFRSWVAFALRNDPSFARAGMEVR
;
A
#
# COMPACT_ATOMS: atom_id res chain seq x y z
N MET A 1 6.56 -12.00 -40.96
CA MET A 1 6.31 -12.58 -39.62
C MET A 1 7.59 -12.44 -38.81
N THR A 2 7.80 -11.27 -38.24
CA THR A 2 8.96 -10.95 -37.39
C THR A 2 8.65 -11.41 -35.98
N GLY A 3 9.29 -12.50 -35.55
CA GLY A 3 9.20 -12.97 -34.18
C GLY A 3 9.78 -11.91 -33.25
N SER A 4 8.91 -11.30 -32.44
CA SER A 4 9.33 -10.47 -31.31
C SER A 4 9.96 -11.42 -30.29
N ILE A 5 11.29 -11.55 -30.33
CA ILE A 5 12.04 -12.17 -29.25
C ILE A 5 11.84 -11.27 -28.04
N LEU A 6 10.96 -11.66 -27.12
CA LEU A 6 10.89 -11.08 -25.79
C LEU A 6 12.27 -11.32 -25.16
N GLN A 7 13.12 -10.29 -25.17
CA GLN A 7 14.37 -10.32 -24.41
C GLN A 7 13.99 -10.57 -22.96
N HIS A 8 14.45 -11.69 -22.40
CA HIS A 8 14.35 -11.92 -20.96
C HIS A 8 15.12 -10.80 -20.27
N THR A 9 14.43 -9.93 -19.56
CA THR A 9 15.05 -8.97 -18.65
C THR A 9 15.91 -9.75 -17.66
N ALA A 10 17.20 -9.43 -17.57
CA ALA A 10 18.07 -10.03 -16.57
C ALA A 10 17.45 -9.85 -15.17
N SER A 11 17.42 -10.92 -14.37
CA SER A 11 16.87 -10.86 -13.02
C SER A 11 17.98 -10.93 -11.97
N THR A 12 17.76 -10.25 -10.84
CA THR A 12 18.64 -10.31 -9.67
C THR A 12 17.85 -10.77 -8.46
N THR A 13 18.30 -11.83 -7.80
CA THR A 13 17.64 -12.35 -6.59
C THR A 13 18.25 -11.78 -5.33
N LEU A 14 17.42 -11.16 -4.50
CA LEU A 14 17.77 -10.65 -3.18
C LEU A 14 17.13 -11.50 -2.10
N ARG A 15 17.88 -11.78 -1.04
CA ARG A 15 17.34 -12.38 0.18
C ARG A 15 17.17 -11.30 1.24
N ILE A 16 15.93 -11.06 1.65
CA ILE A 16 15.57 -9.99 2.58
C ILE A 16 15.17 -10.61 3.92
N PRO A 17 15.88 -10.32 5.02
CA PRO A 17 15.48 -10.77 6.35
C PRO A 17 14.23 -10.02 6.82
N VAL A 18 13.32 -10.74 7.47
CA VAL A 18 12.08 -10.21 8.05
C VAL A 18 12.08 -10.48 9.55
N ARG A 19 12.08 -9.40 10.36
CA ARG A 19 12.12 -9.52 11.82
C ARG A 19 10.72 -9.59 12.41
N GLY A 20 10.46 -10.58 13.26
CA GLY A 20 9.15 -10.84 13.86
C GLY A 20 8.19 -11.63 12.94
N PRO A 21 6.97 -11.94 13.40
CA PRO A 21 6.01 -12.73 12.63
C PRO A 21 5.71 -12.14 11.25
N PHE A 22 5.74 -12.98 10.22
CA PHE A 22 5.42 -12.62 8.84
C PHE A 22 5.02 -13.86 8.04
N ASP A 23 3.94 -13.76 7.28
CA ASP A 23 3.41 -14.80 6.42
C ASP A 23 3.00 -14.20 5.06
N LEU A 24 3.75 -14.53 4.01
CA LEU A 24 3.54 -14.03 2.65
C LEU A 24 2.19 -14.50 2.08
N ASP A 25 1.74 -15.70 2.41
CA ASP A 25 0.45 -16.22 1.90
C ASP A 25 -0.72 -15.41 2.46
N LYS A 26 -0.61 -14.92 3.70
CA LYS A 26 -1.58 -13.97 4.26
C LYS A 26 -1.57 -12.64 3.49
N SER A 27 -0.39 -12.14 3.13
CA SER A 27 -0.27 -10.93 2.30
C SER A 27 -0.85 -11.11 0.90
N ILE A 28 -0.59 -12.26 0.26
CA ILE A 28 -1.17 -12.63 -1.05
C ILE A 28 -2.69 -12.65 -0.97
N ARG A 29 -3.26 -13.36 0.02
CA ARG A 29 -4.71 -13.44 0.21
C ARG A 29 -5.34 -12.09 0.53
N PHE A 30 -4.67 -11.23 1.27
CA PHE A 30 -5.16 -9.86 1.47
C PHE A 30 -5.26 -9.11 0.14
N LEU A 31 -4.28 -9.26 -0.77
CA LEU A 31 -4.28 -8.59 -2.07
C LEU A 31 -5.30 -9.16 -3.07
N THR A 32 -5.75 -10.41 -2.93
CA THR A 32 -6.86 -10.91 -3.75
C THR A 32 -8.17 -10.23 -3.38
N ASP A 33 -8.36 -9.93 -2.10
CA ASP A 33 -9.65 -9.50 -1.56
C ASP A 33 -9.72 -7.97 -1.32
N PHE A 34 -8.65 -7.22 -1.61
CA PHE A 34 -8.55 -5.78 -1.38
C PHE A 34 -8.53 -4.97 -2.70
N PRO A 35 -9.70 -4.53 -3.23
CA PRO A 35 -9.79 -3.81 -4.51
C PRO A 35 -8.81 -2.64 -4.74
N PRO A 36 -8.52 -1.77 -3.74
CA PRO A 36 -7.64 -0.61 -3.95
C PRO A 36 -6.22 -0.95 -4.40
N ALA A 37 -5.70 -2.06 -3.89
CA ALA A 37 -4.38 -2.59 -4.26
C ALA A 37 -4.49 -4.00 -4.85
N CYS A 38 -5.66 -4.37 -5.39
CA CYS A 38 -5.87 -5.72 -5.90
C CYS A 38 -4.87 -6.02 -7.01
N ARG A 39 -4.39 -7.26 -7.01
CA ARG A 39 -3.43 -7.80 -7.96
C ARG A 39 -4.04 -9.07 -8.51
N THR A 40 -4.66 -8.97 -9.70
CA THR A 40 -5.38 -10.08 -10.33
C THR A 40 -4.51 -11.33 -10.49
N ASP A 41 -3.20 -11.15 -10.64
CA ASP A 41 -2.23 -12.23 -10.80
C ASP A 41 -1.49 -12.63 -9.50
N ALA A 42 -1.73 -11.96 -8.36
CA ALA A 42 -1.05 -12.29 -7.10
C ALA A 42 -1.35 -13.70 -6.59
N ALA A 43 -2.42 -14.34 -7.07
CA ALA A 43 -2.77 -15.72 -6.76
C ALA A 43 -2.63 -16.67 -7.97
N ALA A 44 -2.00 -16.24 -9.06
CA ALA A 44 -1.84 -17.06 -10.26
C ALA A 44 -0.92 -18.28 -10.02
N GLU A 45 0.00 -18.17 -9.07
CA GLU A 45 0.90 -19.23 -8.64
C GLU A 45 0.91 -19.28 -7.10
N PRO A 46 0.50 -20.40 -6.47
CA PRO A 46 0.53 -20.52 -5.01
C PRO A 46 1.92 -20.19 -4.42
N GLY A 47 1.94 -19.37 -3.36
CA GLY A 47 3.17 -19.00 -2.66
C GLY A 47 4.08 -17.99 -3.38
N THR A 48 3.68 -17.47 -4.54
CA THR A 48 4.46 -16.46 -5.29
C THR A 48 3.65 -15.19 -5.53
N LEU A 49 4.10 -14.08 -4.96
CA LEU A 49 3.54 -12.76 -5.25
C LEU A 49 4.34 -12.09 -6.37
N ARG A 50 3.68 -11.76 -7.50
CA ARG A 50 4.29 -10.96 -8.57
C ARG A 50 3.79 -9.53 -8.54
N LEU A 51 4.70 -8.59 -8.74
CA LEU A 51 4.47 -7.16 -8.72
C LEU A 51 5.05 -6.53 -9.99
N ALA A 52 4.33 -5.57 -10.57
CA ALA A 52 4.82 -4.68 -11.61
C ALA A 52 4.42 -3.25 -11.29
N PHE A 53 5.37 -2.33 -11.27
CA PHE A 53 5.16 -0.96 -10.82
C PHE A 53 6.25 -0.02 -11.34
N PRO A 54 5.99 1.30 -11.42
CA PRO A 54 7.04 2.28 -11.61
C PRO A 54 7.80 2.45 -10.28
N ALA A 55 9.10 2.18 -10.28
CA ALA A 55 9.96 2.32 -9.11
C ALA A 55 10.07 3.79 -8.69
N GLU A 56 10.08 4.08 -7.39
CA GLU A 56 10.21 5.48 -6.92
C GLU A 56 11.55 6.10 -7.38
N ALA A 57 12.59 5.27 -7.51
CA ALA A 57 13.84 5.63 -8.15
C ALA A 57 13.65 5.72 -9.67
N GLY A 58 13.60 6.94 -10.19
CA GLY A 58 13.60 7.20 -11.63
C GLY A 58 12.28 6.89 -12.37
N TRP A 59 11.26 6.34 -11.71
CA TRP A 59 9.96 5.98 -12.31
C TRP A 59 10.04 4.94 -13.43
N GLU A 60 11.13 4.17 -13.47
CA GLU A 60 11.28 3.04 -14.39
C GLU A 60 10.30 1.91 -14.04
N HIS A 61 9.74 1.26 -15.06
CA HIS A 61 8.81 0.14 -14.87
C HIS A 61 9.58 -1.14 -14.57
N VAL A 62 9.36 -1.69 -13.38
CA VAL A 62 10.10 -2.84 -12.86
C VAL A 62 9.16 -3.96 -12.45
N GLY A 63 9.70 -5.18 -12.39
CA GLY A 63 9.04 -6.38 -11.93
C GLY A 63 9.67 -6.95 -10.66
N ALA A 64 8.88 -7.61 -9.83
CA ALA A 64 9.40 -8.41 -8.72
C ALA A 64 8.56 -9.66 -8.48
N ALA A 65 9.21 -10.81 -8.33
CA ALA A 65 8.59 -12.04 -7.84
C ALA A 65 9.09 -12.33 -6.41
N VAL A 66 8.15 -12.44 -5.47
CA VAL A 66 8.42 -12.63 -4.04
C VAL A 66 7.98 -14.02 -3.61
N ARG A 67 8.87 -14.72 -2.90
CA ARG A 67 8.61 -16.06 -2.34
C ARG A 67 9.09 -16.13 -0.90
N GLN A 68 8.39 -16.87 -0.05
CA GLN A 68 8.82 -17.15 1.31
C GLN A 68 9.15 -18.64 1.45
N ARG A 69 10.44 -18.98 1.35
CA ARG A 69 10.89 -20.39 1.46
C ARG A 69 11.11 -20.84 2.90
N SER A 70 11.29 -19.90 3.82
CA SER A 70 11.52 -20.18 5.24
C SER A 70 11.01 -19.03 6.11
N PRO A 71 10.63 -19.28 7.38
CA PRO A 71 10.32 -18.21 8.33
C PRO A 71 11.47 -17.21 8.47
N GLY A 72 11.13 -15.92 8.63
CA GLY A 72 12.12 -14.87 8.89
C GLY A 72 12.92 -14.37 7.67
N SER A 73 12.63 -14.85 6.45
CA SER A 73 13.20 -14.26 5.23
C SER A 73 12.27 -14.41 4.03
N ILE A 74 12.33 -13.43 3.13
CA ILE A 74 11.71 -13.49 1.79
C ILE A 74 12.79 -13.44 0.72
N GLU A 75 12.54 -14.11 -0.39
CA GLU A 75 13.33 -14.05 -1.62
C GLU A 75 12.61 -13.13 -2.59
N VAL A 76 13.30 -12.12 -3.11
CA VAL A 76 12.78 -11.16 -4.09
C VAL A 76 13.63 -11.26 -5.35
N GLU A 77 13.06 -11.82 -6.40
CA GLU A 77 13.63 -11.82 -7.74
C GLU A 77 13.19 -10.56 -8.47
N VAL A 78 14.13 -9.65 -8.74
CA VAL A 78 13.89 -8.35 -9.36
C VAL A 78 14.15 -8.42 -10.87
N PHE A 79 13.21 -7.91 -11.66
CA PHE A 79 13.27 -7.78 -13.12
C PHE A 79 13.32 -6.28 -13.45
N ALA A 80 14.51 -5.73 -13.58
CA ALA A 80 14.74 -4.29 -13.77
C ALA A 80 16.03 -4.04 -14.58
N GLY A 81 16.26 -2.77 -14.97
CA GLY A 81 17.54 -2.34 -15.53
C GLY A 81 18.71 -2.56 -14.56
N GLU A 82 19.93 -2.57 -15.09
CA GLU A 82 21.15 -2.72 -14.29
C GLU A 82 21.23 -1.64 -13.19
N GLY A 83 21.57 -2.05 -11.97
CA GLY A 83 21.74 -1.15 -10.83
C GLY A 83 20.49 -0.92 -9.95
N LEU A 84 19.28 -1.22 -10.43
CA LEU A 84 18.04 -0.95 -9.68
C LEU A 84 17.64 -2.01 -8.66
N ALA A 85 18.30 -3.19 -8.66
CA ALA A 85 17.89 -4.33 -7.87
C ALA A 85 17.73 -4.00 -6.37
N VAL A 86 18.68 -3.27 -5.78
CA VAL A 86 18.69 -2.93 -4.35
C VAL A 86 17.53 -2.00 -3.99
N GLU A 87 17.28 -0.96 -4.79
CA GLU A 87 16.22 0.02 -4.56
C GLU A 87 14.84 -0.60 -4.74
N VAL A 88 14.65 -1.40 -5.78
CA VAL A 88 13.42 -2.18 -5.99
C VAL A 88 13.22 -3.18 -4.86
N GLY A 89 14.27 -3.87 -4.41
CA GLY A 89 14.21 -4.76 -3.26
C GLY A 89 13.78 -4.05 -1.97
N ALA A 90 14.30 -2.85 -1.72
CA ALA A 90 13.90 -2.01 -0.59
C ALA A 90 12.43 -1.56 -0.70
N GLN A 91 11.98 -1.18 -1.90
CA GLN A 91 10.60 -0.81 -2.17
C GLN A 91 9.64 -1.99 -1.98
N VAL A 92 9.98 -3.19 -2.48
CA VAL A 92 9.21 -4.44 -2.25
C VAL A 92 9.16 -4.80 -0.77
N ARG A 93 10.29 -4.66 -0.07
CA ARG A 93 10.35 -4.86 1.39
C ARG A 93 9.38 -3.93 2.11
N ARG A 94 9.31 -2.66 1.71
CA ARG A 94 8.35 -1.68 2.23
C ARG A 94 6.91 -2.04 1.86
N ILE A 95 6.64 -2.44 0.61
CA ILE A 95 5.31 -2.85 0.15
C ILE A 95 4.71 -3.96 1.04
N LEU A 96 5.55 -4.87 1.53
CA LEU A 96 5.15 -5.95 2.43
C LEU A 96 5.30 -5.62 3.92
N SER A 97 5.64 -4.37 4.27
CA SER A 97 5.97 -3.92 5.63
C SER A 97 7.02 -4.81 6.32
N ALA A 98 7.93 -5.39 5.53
CA ALA A 98 9.04 -6.22 5.98
C ALA A 98 10.28 -5.39 6.39
N ASP A 99 10.23 -4.08 6.19
CA ASP A 99 11.24 -3.09 6.58
C ASP A 99 11.09 -2.62 8.02
N VAL A 100 9.92 -2.82 8.62
CA VAL A 100 9.66 -2.53 10.04
C VAL A 100 10.00 -3.76 10.91
N ASP A 101 10.62 -3.54 12.08
CA ASP A 101 10.90 -4.59 13.05
C ASP A 101 9.61 -5.07 13.74
N GLY A 102 9.05 -6.17 13.26
CA GLY A 102 7.80 -6.76 13.76
C GLY A 102 7.91 -7.37 15.17
N VAL A 103 9.11 -7.50 15.75
CA VAL A 103 9.24 -7.97 17.15
C VAL A 103 8.62 -6.97 18.12
N GLY A 104 8.71 -5.67 17.82
CA GLY A 104 8.06 -4.62 18.61
C GLY A 104 6.53 -4.73 18.60
N PHE A 105 5.96 -5.08 17.45
CA PHE A 105 4.51 -5.27 17.33
C PHE A 105 3.99 -6.38 18.25
N THR A 106 4.67 -7.53 18.31
CA THR A 106 4.30 -8.64 19.21
C THR A 106 4.26 -8.22 20.69
N LYS A 107 5.13 -7.29 21.10
CA LYS A 107 5.15 -6.80 22.49
C LYS A 107 3.89 -6.02 22.85
N ILE A 108 3.26 -5.32 21.91
CA ILE A 108 2.03 -4.57 22.21
C ILE A 108 0.91 -5.49 22.70
N GLY A 109 0.78 -6.70 22.14
CA GLY A 109 -0.20 -7.69 22.60
C GLY A 109 0.03 -8.15 24.05
N THR A 110 1.19 -7.88 24.65
CA THR A 110 1.40 -8.13 26.09
C THR A 110 0.68 -7.09 26.95
N ALA A 111 0.69 -5.82 26.52
CA ALA A 111 0.10 -4.68 27.21
C ALA A 111 -1.39 -4.47 26.88
N ASP A 112 -1.82 -4.89 25.68
CA ASP A 112 -3.17 -4.65 25.17
C ASP A 112 -3.84 -5.98 24.74
N PRO A 113 -4.88 -6.44 25.48
CA PRO A 113 -5.60 -7.67 25.16
C PRO A 113 -6.32 -7.67 23.80
N VAL A 114 -6.79 -6.52 23.32
CA VAL A 114 -7.42 -6.40 22.01
C VAL A 114 -6.37 -6.65 20.93
N VAL A 115 -5.20 -6.03 21.07
CA VAL A 115 -4.08 -6.25 20.14
C VAL A 115 -3.61 -7.70 20.18
N ARG A 116 -3.57 -8.34 21.36
CA ARG A 116 -3.27 -9.79 21.48
C ARG A 116 -4.23 -10.64 20.66
N ARG A 117 -5.54 -10.38 20.77
CA ARG A 117 -6.57 -11.09 20.00
C ARG A 117 -6.37 -10.90 18.51
N LEU A 118 -6.10 -9.68 18.05
CA LEU A 118 -5.83 -9.39 16.64
C LEU A 118 -4.61 -10.16 16.12
N GLN A 119 -3.53 -10.23 16.91
CA GLN A 119 -2.32 -10.99 16.56
C GLN A 119 -2.57 -12.50 16.46
N GLN A 120 -3.47 -13.04 17.29
CA GLN A 120 -3.88 -14.44 17.25
C GLN A 120 -4.82 -14.73 16.07
N ALA A 121 -5.72 -13.80 15.73
CA ALA A 121 -6.66 -13.95 14.62
C ALA A 121 -5.99 -13.80 13.25
N LEU A 122 -4.97 -12.94 13.15
CA LEU A 122 -4.27 -12.59 11.91
C LEU A 122 -2.76 -12.88 12.03
N PRO A 123 -2.34 -14.11 12.36
CA PRO A 123 -0.92 -14.42 12.62
C PRO A 123 -0.08 -14.18 11.37
N GLY A 124 0.99 -13.38 11.52
CA GLY A 124 1.93 -13.08 10.44
C GLY A 124 1.43 -12.10 9.38
N LEU A 125 0.16 -11.69 9.41
CA LEU A 125 -0.35 -10.67 8.48
C LEU A 125 0.19 -9.29 8.87
N ARG A 126 0.84 -8.62 7.93
CA ARG A 126 1.28 -7.22 8.04
C ARG A 126 0.51 -6.32 7.08
N PRO A 127 0.53 -5.00 7.27
CA PRO A 127 -0.03 -4.08 6.29
C PRO A 127 0.63 -4.27 4.91
N VAL A 128 -0.17 -4.62 3.90
CA VAL A 128 0.33 -4.73 2.51
C VAL A 128 0.03 -3.44 1.76
N LEU A 129 1.04 -2.69 1.36
CA LEU A 129 0.92 -1.29 0.93
C LEU A 129 0.64 -1.13 -0.58
N PHE A 130 0.33 0.10 -1.00
CA PHE A 130 0.48 0.49 -2.40
C PHE A 130 1.96 0.44 -2.80
N HIS A 131 2.24 0.37 -4.11
CA HIS A 131 3.62 0.36 -4.57
C HIS A 131 4.38 1.63 -4.20
N SER A 132 3.71 2.78 -4.13
CA SER A 132 4.30 4.08 -3.77
C SER A 132 3.26 5.05 -3.18
N PRO A 133 3.71 6.14 -2.52
CA PRO A 133 2.83 7.26 -2.15
C PRO A 133 2.12 7.89 -3.35
N TYR A 134 2.77 7.92 -4.51
CA TYR A 134 2.17 8.35 -5.77
C TYR A 134 0.95 7.52 -6.16
N GLU A 135 1.08 6.19 -6.20
CA GLU A 135 -0.06 5.32 -6.56
C GLU A 135 -1.20 5.44 -5.52
N ALA A 136 -0.87 5.60 -4.24
CA ALA A 136 -1.84 5.84 -3.17
C ALA A 136 -2.58 7.17 -3.35
N ALA A 137 -1.88 8.24 -3.74
CA ALA A 137 -2.47 9.56 -4.00
C ALA A 137 -3.38 9.53 -5.24
N CYS A 138 -2.97 8.85 -6.31
CA CYS A 138 -3.83 8.61 -7.46
C CYS A 138 -5.09 7.83 -7.06
N TRP A 139 -4.95 6.78 -6.27
CA TRP A 139 -6.09 6.03 -5.75
C TRP A 139 -7.05 6.90 -4.93
N ALA A 140 -6.53 7.77 -4.06
CA ALA A 140 -7.34 8.69 -3.28
C ALA A 140 -8.25 9.53 -4.20
N ILE A 141 -7.68 10.17 -5.23
CA ILE A 141 -8.44 10.98 -6.20
C ILE A 141 -9.46 10.13 -6.98
N LEU A 142 -9.07 8.94 -7.43
CA LEU A 142 -9.94 8.06 -8.21
C LEU A 142 -11.15 7.60 -7.40
N SER A 143 -10.96 7.31 -6.11
CA SER A 143 -12.00 6.81 -5.21
C SER A 143 -12.94 7.89 -4.67
N HIS A 144 -12.60 9.18 -4.81
CA HIS A 144 -13.46 10.26 -4.35
C HIS A 144 -14.86 10.20 -4.96
N ARG A 145 -15.87 10.16 -4.07
CA ARG A 145 -17.30 10.15 -4.40
C ARG A 145 -17.67 9.06 -5.42
N THR A 146 -17.00 7.91 -5.34
CA THR A 146 -17.18 6.80 -6.26
C THR A 146 -17.13 5.49 -5.49
N ARG A 147 -17.94 4.50 -5.89
CA ARG A 147 -17.89 3.17 -5.27
C ARG A 147 -16.50 2.56 -5.47
N MET A 148 -15.99 1.87 -4.45
CA MET A 148 -14.64 1.29 -4.49
C MET A 148 -14.41 0.39 -5.72
N SER A 149 -15.41 -0.42 -6.11
CA SER A 149 -15.33 -1.29 -7.29
C SER A 149 -15.25 -0.52 -8.61
N GLN A 150 -15.94 0.61 -8.72
CA GLN A 150 -15.87 1.50 -9.89
C GLN A 150 -14.50 2.19 -9.95
N ALA A 151 -14.00 2.72 -8.83
CA ALA A 151 -12.68 3.33 -8.75
C ALA A 151 -11.55 2.33 -9.09
N ALA A 152 -11.67 1.08 -8.63
CA ALA A 152 -10.75 0.00 -8.98
C ALA A 152 -10.77 -0.31 -10.49
N THR A 153 -11.95 -0.28 -11.10
CA THR A 153 -12.10 -0.47 -12.56
C THR A 153 -11.43 0.66 -13.34
N VAL A 154 -11.60 1.92 -12.90
CA VAL A 154 -10.92 3.07 -13.52
C VAL A 154 -9.41 2.97 -13.37
N LYS A 155 -8.91 2.62 -12.17
CA LYS A 155 -7.48 2.42 -11.92
C LYS A 155 -6.88 1.34 -12.82
N ARG A 156 -7.57 0.21 -12.99
CA ARG A 156 -7.15 -0.87 -13.89
C ARG A 156 -7.11 -0.40 -15.35
N ARG A 157 -8.14 0.31 -15.83
CA ARG A 157 -8.15 0.88 -17.18
C ARG A 157 -6.97 1.82 -17.42
N LEU A 158 -6.62 2.67 -16.44
CA LEU A 158 -5.44 3.53 -16.54
C LEU A 158 -4.15 2.72 -16.71
N ALA A 159 -3.98 1.61 -15.97
CA ALA A 159 -2.84 0.73 -16.14
C ALA A 159 -2.84 0.00 -17.51
N GLU A 160 -4.00 -0.40 -18.01
CA GLU A 160 -4.13 -1.04 -19.33
C GLU A 160 -3.83 -0.07 -20.48
N GLU A 161 -4.30 1.17 -20.40
CA GLU A 161 -4.22 2.17 -21.47
C GLU A 161 -2.91 2.97 -21.44
N PHE A 162 -2.44 3.33 -20.25
CA PHE A 162 -1.31 4.25 -20.05
C PHE A 162 -0.15 3.64 -19.26
N GLY A 163 -0.29 2.39 -18.81
CA GLY A 163 0.77 1.66 -18.12
C GLY A 163 1.78 1.03 -19.08
N ARG A 164 2.66 0.19 -18.53
CA ARG A 164 3.62 -0.59 -19.31
C ARG A 164 3.52 -2.08 -18.96
N PRO A 165 3.54 -2.98 -19.96
CA PRO A 165 3.70 -4.40 -19.71
C PRO A 165 5.11 -4.68 -19.17
N VAL A 166 5.19 -5.48 -18.12
CA VAL A 166 6.45 -5.93 -17.51
C VAL A 166 6.43 -7.45 -17.45
N ASP A 167 7.48 -8.09 -17.96
CA ASP A 167 7.68 -9.53 -17.80
C ASP A 167 8.29 -9.84 -16.43
N VAL A 168 7.52 -10.54 -15.59
CA VAL A 168 7.90 -10.93 -14.24
C VAL A 168 8.02 -12.46 -14.19
N GLY A 169 9.13 -12.97 -14.71
CA GLY A 169 9.44 -14.40 -14.75
C GLY A 169 8.46 -15.19 -15.61
N GLY A 170 8.26 -14.77 -16.85
CA GLY A 170 7.38 -15.38 -17.85
C GLY A 170 5.90 -14.99 -17.72
N LYS A 171 5.59 -13.98 -16.90
CA LYS A 171 4.23 -13.48 -16.67
C LYS A 171 4.19 -11.99 -16.95
N ILE A 172 3.42 -11.59 -17.97
CA ILE A 172 3.24 -10.19 -18.31
C ILE A 172 2.23 -9.57 -17.36
N LEU A 173 2.67 -8.56 -16.60
CA LEU A 173 1.83 -7.76 -15.73
C LEU A 173 1.77 -6.31 -16.24
N MET A 174 0.62 -5.66 -16.10
CA MET A 174 0.51 -4.23 -16.40
C MET A 174 0.90 -3.40 -15.19
N SER A 175 2.02 -2.68 -15.29
CA SER A 175 2.41 -1.65 -14.33
C SER A 175 1.46 -0.47 -14.41
N PHE A 176 1.17 0.17 -13.27
CA PHE A 176 0.49 1.47 -13.24
C PHE A 176 1.29 2.52 -14.03
N PRO A 177 0.64 3.56 -14.62
CA PRO A 177 1.33 4.60 -15.37
C PRO A 177 2.36 5.32 -14.51
N ALA A 178 3.51 5.65 -15.10
CA ALA A 178 4.50 6.50 -14.46
C ALA A 178 4.01 7.96 -14.41
N PRO A 179 4.58 8.80 -13.52
CA PRO A 179 4.14 10.19 -13.36
C PRO A 179 4.25 11.05 -14.62
N ASP A 180 5.25 10.84 -15.46
CA ASP A 180 5.41 11.57 -16.74
C ASP A 180 4.20 11.35 -17.67
N VAL A 181 3.65 10.14 -17.69
CA VAL A 181 2.46 9.80 -18.48
C VAL A 181 1.22 10.50 -17.96
N LEU A 182 0.95 10.42 -16.64
CA LEU A 182 -0.22 11.09 -16.05
C LEU A 182 -0.10 12.63 -16.01
N ALA A 183 1.12 13.16 -16.06
CA ALA A 183 1.34 14.59 -16.19
C ALA A 183 1.03 15.10 -17.62
N GLY A 184 1.09 14.21 -18.61
CA GLY A 184 0.86 14.49 -20.02
C GLY A 184 -0.62 14.72 -20.40
N PRO A 185 -0.87 15.22 -21.62
CA PRO A 185 -2.21 15.56 -22.09
C PRO A 185 -3.11 14.34 -22.35
N ASP A 186 -2.54 13.19 -22.70
CA ASP A 186 -3.31 12.01 -23.12
C ASP A 186 -3.99 11.27 -21.98
N ALA A 187 -3.43 11.32 -20.77
CA ALA A 187 -3.98 10.66 -19.58
C ALA A 187 -5.31 11.26 -19.08
N ARG A 188 -5.81 12.32 -19.73
CA ARG A 188 -7.11 12.94 -19.43
C ARG A 188 -8.29 12.17 -20.04
N ARG A 189 -8.05 11.33 -21.05
CA ARG A 189 -9.12 10.63 -21.78
C ARG A 189 -9.90 9.70 -20.85
N GLY A 190 -11.23 9.81 -20.88
CA GLY A 190 -12.13 8.95 -20.11
C GLY A 190 -12.24 9.24 -18.62
N LEU A 191 -11.67 10.34 -18.13
CA LEU A 191 -11.81 10.81 -16.75
C LEU A 191 -12.59 12.14 -16.68
N PRO A 192 -13.34 12.39 -15.58
CA PRO A 192 -13.86 13.74 -15.31
C PRO A 192 -12.71 14.75 -15.20
N GLU A 193 -12.86 15.93 -15.80
CA GLU A 193 -11.80 16.95 -15.91
C GLU A 193 -11.13 17.24 -14.55
N VAL A 194 -11.93 17.46 -13.50
CA VAL A 194 -11.43 17.73 -12.15
C VAL A 194 -10.54 16.60 -11.61
N LYS A 195 -10.86 15.32 -11.91
CA LYS A 195 -10.01 14.19 -11.51
C LYS A 195 -8.73 14.16 -12.34
N ALA A 196 -8.81 14.42 -13.64
CA ALA A 196 -7.66 14.46 -14.53
C ALA A 196 -6.67 15.58 -14.12
N GLU A 197 -7.14 16.78 -13.80
CA GLU A 197 -6.31 17.88 -13.32
C GLU A 197 -5.60 17.56 -12.00
N ARG A 198 -6.31 16.92 -11.06
CA ARG A 198 -5.74 16.51 -9.76
C ARG A 198 -4.72 15.40 -9.92
N LEU A 199 -4.97 14.40 -10.78
CA LEU A 199 -3.99 13.36 -11.08
C LEU A 199 -2.72 13.95 -11.71
N ARG A 200 -2.86 14.91 -12.62
CA ARG A 200 -1.72 15.65 -13.18
C ARG A 200 -0.92 16.39 -12.10
N ALA A 201 -1.59 17.03 -11.15
CA ALA A 201 -0.91 17.69 -10.03
C ALA A 201 -0.15 16.71 -9.12
N VAL A 202 -0.77 15.57 -8.79
CA VAL A 202 -0.12 14.47 -8.06
C VAL A 202 1.08 13.91 -8.83
N ALA A 203 0.95 13.75 -10.14
CA ALA A 203 2.03 13.27 -10.98
C ALA A 203 3.21 14.24 -11.03
N ASN A 204 2.96 15.55 -11.14
CA ASN A 204 4.03 16.55 -11.05
C ASN A 204 4.72 16.52 -9.68
N ALA A 205 3.96 16.44 -8.58
CA ALA A 205 4.55 16.31 -7.25
C ALA A 205 5.43 15.05 -7.09
N ALA A 206 5.05 13.94 -7.71
CA ALA A 206 5.86 12.73 -7.73
C ALA A 206 7.18 12.91 -8.53
N LYS A 207 7.13 13.60 -9.67
CA LYS A 207 8.34 13.94 -10.45
C LYS A 207 9.30 14.86 -9.69
N ASP A 208 8.75 15.75 -8.88
CA ASP A 208 9.51 16.67 -8.05
C ASP A 208 10.06 16.01 -6.76
N GLY A 209 9.88 14.68 -6.59
CA GLY A 209 10.37 13.92 -5.44
C GLY A 209 9.53 14.08 -4.17
N LEU A 210 8.37 14.72 -4.26
CA LEU A 210 7.54 15.08 -3.10
C LEU A 210 6.61 13.95 -2.63
N LEU A 211 6.54 12.86 -3.40
CA LEU A 211 5.79 11.64 -3.11
C LEU A 211 6.71 10.41 -3.02
N ASP A 212 7.88 10.60 -2.40
CA ASP A 212 8.83 9.56 -2.02
C ASP A 212 8.54 9.03 -0.61
N ALA A 213 8.57 7.71 -0.42
CA ALA A 213 8.20 7.09 0.84
C ALA A 213 9.19 7.38 1.97
N ALA A 214 10.49 7.44 1.68
CA ALA A 214 11.52 7.70 2.68
C ALA A 214 11.45 9.17 3.14
N TYR A 215 11.28 10.10 2.21
CA TYR A 215 11.07 11.52 2.47
C TYR A 215 9.83 11.75 3.37
N LEU A 216 8.69 11.16 3.00
CA LEU A 216 7.45 11.29 3.79
C LEU A 216 7.58 10.70 5.20
N ARG A 217 8.33 9.61 5.36
CA ARG A 217 8.54 8.97 6.68
C ARG A 217 9.57 9.67 7.56
N ALA A 218 10.45 10.47 6.97
CA ALA A 218 11.46 11.22 7.72
C ALA A 218 10.89 12.48 8.39
N MET A 219 9.77 13.01 7.88
CA MET A 219 9.08 14.16 8.46
C MET A 219 8.30 13.80 9.74
N PRO A 220 8.15 14.74 10.69
CA PRO A 220 7.13 14.61 11.73
C PRO A 220 5.76 14.38 11.11
N VAL A 221 4.97 13.47 11.69
CA VAL A 221 3.66 13.08 11.15
C VAL A 221 2.75 14.28 10.85
N PRO A 222 2.60 15.29 11.74
CA PRO A 222 1.78 16.47 11.43
C PRO A 222 2.25 17.24 10.19
N ASP A 223 3.56 17.35 10.00
CA ASP A 223 4.16 18.07 8.87
C ASP A 223 3.95 17.31 7.56
N ALA A 224 4.16 15.98 7.58
CA ALA A 224 3.89 15.12 6.42
C ALA A 224 2.41 15.18 6.00
N LEU A 225 1.48 15.15 6.97
CA LEU A 225 0.05 15.26 6.70
C LEU A 225 -0.34 16.65 6.17
N SER A 226 0.21 17.72 6.75
CA SER A 226 -0.02 19.09 6.27
C SER A 226 0.52 19.28 4.86
N TRP A 227 1.70 18.72 4.57
CA TRP A 227 2.32 18.74 3.26
C TRP A 227 1.45 18.05 2.21
N LEU A 228 1.03 16.81 2.47
CA LEU A 228 0.18 16.04 1.55
C LEU A 228 -1.15 16.74 1.25
N GLN A 229 -1.73 17.45 2.22
CA GLN A 229 -2.97 18.21 2.04
C GLN A 229 -2.85 19.45 1.14
N ARG A 230 -1.62 19.87 0.79
CA ARG A 230 -1.41 20.94 -0.21
C ARG A 230 -1.71 20.46 -1.64
N LEU A 231 -1.74 19.15 -1.86
CA LEU A 231 -2.07 18.57 -3.16
C LEU A 231 -3.58 18.72 -3.43
N PRO A 232 -3.98 19.17 -4.63
CA PRO A 232 -5.36 19.47 -4.93
C PRO A 232 -6.22 18.19 -4.84
N GLY A 233 -7.27 18.27 -4.03
CA GLY A 233 -8.15 17.13 -3.78
C GLY A 233 -7.57 16.08 -2.82
N ILE A 234 -6.54 16.38 -2.04
CA ILE A 234 -6.10 15.53 -0.93
C ILE A 234 -6.56 16.18 0.38
N GLY A 235 -7.56 15.58 1.04
CA GLY A 235 -8.02 15.99 2.37
C GLY A 235 -7.42 15.13 3.50
N PRO A 236 -7.78 15.38 4.76
CA PRO A 236 -7.21 14.69 5.94
C PRO A 236 -7.18 13.17 5.83
N PHE A 237 -8.33 12.54 5.52
CA PHE A 237 -8.42 11.08 5.27
C PHE A 237 -7.46 10.61 4.18
N SER A 238 -7.38 11.33 3.06
CA SER A 238 -6.53 10.95 1.93
C SER A 238 -5.04 11.12 2.25
N ALA A 239 -4.67 12.15 3.01
CA ALA A 239 -3.30 12.34 3.48
C ALA A 239 -2.86 11.21 4.43
N GLN A 240 -3.71 10.83 5.38
CA GLN A 240 -3.45 9.68 6.25
C GLN A 240 -3.33 8.38 5.44
N LEU A 241 -4.21 8.16 4.46
CA LEU A 241 -4.11 7.00 3.56
C LEU A 241 -2.77 6.97 2.82
N ILE A 242 -2.31 8.10 2.27
CA ILE A 242 -1.04 8.17 1.55
C ILE A 242 0.14 7.90 2.50
N LEU A 243 0.15 8.48 3.69
CA LEU A 243 1.25 8.29 4.65
C LEU A 243 1.29 6.86 5.21
N ILE A 244 0.12 6.28 5.54
CA ILE A 244 0.00 4.95 6.12
C ILE A 244 0.17 3.85 5.07
N ARG A 245 -0.56 3.93 3.96
CA ARG A 245 -0.68 2.86 2.96
C ARG A 245 0.17 3.10 1.72
N GLY A 246 0.62 4.32 1.47
CA GLY A 246 1.56 4.66 0.38
C GLY A 246 3.00 4.64 0.87
N ALA A 247 3.33 5.45 1.88
CA ALA A 247 4.68 5.54 2.43
C ALA A 247 5.00 4.44 3.45
N GLY A 248 4.00 3.83 4.09
CA GLY A 248 4.21 2.75 5.06
C GLY A 248 4.67 3.23 6.43
N HIS A 249 4.27 4.43 6.84
CA HIS A 249 4.59 4.92 8.17
C HIS A 249 3.89 4.03 9.23
N PRO A 250 4.61 3.38 10.16
CA PRO A 250 4.01 2.40 11.07
C PRO A 250 3.22 3.04 12.22
N ASP A 251 3.48 4.32 12.51
CA ASP A 251 2.96 5.00 13.70
C ASP A 251 2.10 6.26 13.42
N VAL A 252 1.05 6.11 12.62
CA VAL A 252 0.01 7.14 12.42
C VAL A 252 -1.32 6.61 12.91
N PHE A 253 -1.99 7.37 13.78
CA PHE A 253 -3.38 7.13 14.15
C PHE A 253 -4.29 7.68 13.05
N PRO A 254 -5.12 6.86 12.38
CA PRO A 254 -5.98 7.30 11.28
C PRO A 254 -7.25 7.96 11.83
N ALA A 255 -7.09 9.15 12.41
CA ALA A 255 -8.18 9.90 13.04
C ALA A 255 -9.35 10.20 12.08
N ASP A 256 -9.10 10.28 10.77
CA ASP A 256 -10.11 10.57 9.75
C ASP A 256 -10.65 9.31 9.05
N GLU A 257 -10.42 8.11 9.61
CA GLU A 257 -10.96 6.85 9.09
C GLU A 257 -12.09 6.30 9.99
N PRO A 258 -13.37 6.63 9.73
CA PRO A 258 -14.51 6.26 10.59
C PRO A 258 -14.61 4.75 10.84
N ARG A 259 -14.18 3.94 9.88
CA ARG A 259 -14.22 2.49 10.01
C ARG A 259 -13.19 1.94 10.99
N VAL A 260 -12.08 2.64 11.22
CA VAL A 260 -11.13 2.28 12.28
C VAL A 260 -11.73 2.66 13.62
N GLN A 261 -12.28 3.88 13.72
CA GLN A 261 -12.94 4.35 14.94
C GLN A 261 -14.04 3.38 15.38
N GLU A 262 -14.91 2.97 14.44
CA GLU A 262 -15.99 2.03 14.73
C GLU A 262 -15.46 0.65 15.16
N ALA A 263 -14.44 0.13 14.48
CA ALA A 263 -13.80 -1.12 14.88
C ALA A 263 -13.18 -1.02 16.28
N MET A 264 -12.65 0.14 16.67
CA MET A 264 -12.17 0.37 18.04
C MET A 264 -13.32 0.38 19.05
N ARG A 265 -14.40 1.11 18.80
CA ARG A 265 -15.56 1.14 19.71
C ARG A 265 -16.09 -0.26 20.00
N VAL A 266 -16.19 -1.10 18.97
CA VAL A 266 -16.60 -2.51 19.13
C VAL A 266 -15.54 -3.33 19.86
N ALA A 267 -14.26 -3.17 19.51
CA ALA A 267 -13.19 -4.00 20.08
C ALA A 267 -12.93 -3.71 21.57
N TYR A 268 -13.15 -2.47 22.01
CA TYR A 268 -12.94 -2.03 23.40
C TYR A 268 -14.25 -1.93 24.20
N ASP A 269 -15.40 -2.24 23.61
CA ASP A 269 -16.73 -2.10 24.24
C ASP A 269 -17.03 -0.64 24.69
N LEU A 270 -16.74 0.31 23.80
CA LEU A 270 -16.86 1.75 24.01
C LEU A 270 -17.76 2.41 22.93
N PRO A 271 -19.07 2.12 22.91
CA PRO A 271 -19.97 2.52 21.82
C PRO A 271 -20.11 4.04 21.64
N GLU A 272 -19.87 4.82 22.69
CA GLU A 272 -20.02 6.28 22.69
C GLU A 272 -18.68 7.04 22.80
N ALA A 273 -17.54 6.33 22.78
CA ALA A 273 -16.24 6.98 22.95
C ALA A 273 -15.98 8.02 21.84
N PRO A 274 -15.65 9.26 22.23
CA PRO A 274 -15.29 10.31 21.29
C PRO A 274 -13.90 10.07 20.71
N LEU A 275 -13.55 10.79 19.65
CA LEU A 275 -12.31 10.58 18.91
C LEU A 275 -11.07 10.75 19.79
N GLU A 276 -11.11 11.71 20.71
CA GLU A 276 -10.02 12.05 21.62
C GLU A 276 -9.70 10.88 22.57
N GLU A 277 -10.73 10.17 23.05
CA GLU A 277 -10.56 8.98 23.89
C GLU A 277 -9.97 7.82 23.07
N LEU A 278 -10.44 7.62 21.84
CA LEU A 278 -9.88 6.62 20.92
C LEU A 278 -8.41 6.92 20.58
N GLU A 279 -8.05 8.19 20.38
CA GLU A 279 -6.68 8.62 20.13
C GLU A 279 -5.79 8.36 21.36
N GLU A 280 -6.27 8.68 22.56
CA GLU A 280 -5.54 8.41 23.81
C GLU A 280 -5.34 6.91 24.04
N LEU A 281 -6.35 6.07 23.78
CA LEU A 281 -6.23 4.62 23.82
C LEU A 281 -5.17 4.12 22.82
N SER A 282 -5.09 4.73 21.64
CA SER A 282 -4.11 4.33 20.62
C SER A 282 -2.65 4.58 21.03
N THR A 283 -2.40 5.36 22.08
CA THR A 283 -1.03 5.69 22.53
C THR A 283 -0.24 4.44 22.96
N VAL A 284 -0.91 3.44 23.53
CA VAL A 284 -0.30 2.15 23.91
C VAL A 284 0.18 1.34 22.70
N TRP A 285 -0.33 1.65 21.51
CA TRP A 285 0.06 0.97 20.27
C TRP A 285 1.35 1.54 19.67
N ARG A 286 1.91 2.63 20.19
CA ARG A 286 3.14 3.20 19.65
C ARG A 286 4.30 2.18 19.73
N PRO A 287 5.17 2.09 18.71
CA PRO A 287 5.20 2.84 17.45
C PRO A 287 4.50 2.14 16.27
N PHE A 288 3.36 1.48 16.50
CA PHE A 288 2.65 0.62 15.54
C PHE A 288 1.16 0.97 15.40
N ARG A 289 0.77 2.23 15.65
CA ARG A 289 -0.65 2.67 15.56
C ARG A 289 -1.28 2.32 14.21
N SER A 290 -0.55 2.44 13.11
CA SER A 290 -1.05 2.11 11.77
C SER A 290 -1.21 0.60 11.56
N TRP A 291 -0.39 -0.22 12.20
CA TRP A 291 -0.49 -1.69 12.11
C TRP A 291 -1.67 -2.22 12.90
N VAL A 292 -1.90 -1.68 14.11
CA VAL A 292 -3.08 -2.03 14.91
C VAL A 292 -4.36 -1.60 14.20
N ALA A 293 -4.40 -0.36 13.66
CA ALA A 293 -5.54 0.10 12.87
C ALA A 293 -5.80 -0.78 11.64
N PHE A 294 -4.74 -1.19 10.94
CA PHE A 294 -4.85 -2.14 9.83
C PHE A 294 -5.43 -3.49 10.30
N ALA A 295 -4.96 -4.04 11.42
CA ALA A 295 -5.45 -5.31 11.95
C ALA A 295 -6.94 -5.21 12.35
N LEU A 296 -7.34 -4.14 13.05
CA LEU A 296 -8.73 -3.86 13.41
C LEU A 296 -9.66 -3.84 12.19
N ARG A 297 -9.22 -3.19 11.10
CA ARG A 297 -9.98 -3.10 9.84
C ARG A 297 -10.13 -4.43 9.11
N ASN A 298 -9.25 -5.39 9.38
CA ASN A 298 -9.17 -6.68 8.69
C ASN A 298 -9.63 -7.86 9.55
N ASP A 299 -9.89 -7.68 10.84
CA ASP A 299 -10.56 -8.68 11.66
C ASP A 299 -12.07 -8.65 11.39
N PRO A 300 -12.67 -9.73 10.87
CA PRO A 300 -14.10 -9.76 10.54
C PRO A 300 -15.01 -9.53 11.75
N SER A 301 -14.54 -9.80 12.97
CA SER A 301 -15.29 -9.59 14.21
C SER A 301 -15.54 -8.10 14.47
N PHE A 302 -14.63 -7.23 14.03
CA PHE A 302 -14.71 -5.78 14.26
C PHE A 302 -15.07 -5.01 12.98
N ALA A 303 -14.74 -5.56 11.80
CA ALA A 303 -14.95 -4.88 10.53
C ALA A 303 -16.42 -4.85 10.04
N ARG A 304 -17.29 -5.77 10.48
CA ARG A 304 -18.68 -5.88 10.00
C ARG A 304 -19.67 -4.93 10.69
N ALA A 305 -19.39 -4.53 11.94
CA ALA A 305 -20.26 -3.63 12.70
C ALA A 305 -20.43 -2.25 12.02
N GLY A 306 -19.38 -1.74 11.38
CA GLY A 306 -19.42 -0.45 10.66
C GLY A 306 -20.07 -0.46 9.27
N MET A 307 -20.66 -1.58 8.82
CA MET A 307 -21.41 -1.63 7.55
C MET A 307 -22.92 -1.47 7.72
N GLU A 308 -23.42 -1.48 8.96
CA GLU A 308 -24.85 -1.28 9.26
C GLU A 308 -25.24 0.20 9.34
N VAL A 309 -24.25 1.10 9.35
CA VAL A 309 -24.46 2.55 9.25
C VAL A 309 -24.16 2.99 7.81
N ARG A 310 -25.25 3.22 7.07
CA ARG A 310 -25.44 3.51 5.63
C ARG A 310 -24.37 4.36 4.93
#